data_AF-A0A659UGR0-F1
#
_entry.id   AF-A0A659UGR0-F1
#
_cell.length_a   1.000
_cell.length_b   1.000
_cell.length_c   1.000
_cell.angle_alpha   90.00
_cell.angle_beta   90.00
_cell.angle_gamma   90.00
#
_symmetry.space_group_name_H-M   'P 1'
#
loop_
_entity.id
_entity.type
_entity.pdbx_description
1 polymer ?
#
loop_
_entity_poly.entity_id
_entity_poly.type
_entity_poly.pdbx_seq_one_letter_code
_entity_poly.pdbx_strand_id
1 'polypeptide(L)'
;SRDVLDGNLSPGTLGQFLLYSVFAAGALGALSEVWGELAQAAGAAERLTEILAETPAIQAPADPKPLPAAAKGAIIFDDVSFSYPARPDRAAVPDLSFPVKPGDTV
;
A
#
# COMPACT_ATOMS: atom_id res chain seq x y z
N SER A 1 13.15 11.83 -50.87
CA SER A 1 13.72 12.89 -51.74
C SER A 1 13.84 12.40 -53.17
N ARG A 2 14.51 11.26 -53.41
CA ARG A 2 14.63 10.61 -54.73
C ARG A 2 13.28 10.36 -55.45
N ASP A 3 12.28 9.79 -54.78
CA ASP A 3 10.99 9.44 -55.43
C ASP A 3 10.11 10.63 -55.88
N VAL A 4 10.32 11.82 -55.30
CA VAL A 4 9.62 13.05 -55.72
C VAL A 4 10.35 13.68 -56.91
N LEU A 5 11.68 13.58 -56.94
CA LEU A 5 12.52 14.03 -58.05
C LEU A 5 12.34 13.14 -59.30
N ASP A 6 12.04 11.86 -59.09
CA ASP A 6 11.76 10.88 -60.15
C ASP A 6 10.28 10.93 -60.65
N GLY A 7 9.43 11.80 -60.09
CA GLY A 7 8.04 12.02 -60.52
C GLY A 7 7.01 10.99 -60.04
N ASN A 8 7.42 9.99 -59.25
CA ASN A 8 6.55 8.91 -58.76
C ASN A 8 5.68 9.32 -57.55
N LEU A 9 6.01 10.43 -56.89
CA LEU A 9 5.28 10.91 -55.71
C LEU A 9 5.14 12.44 -55.78
N SER A 10 3.92 12.95 -55.59
CA SER A 10 3.73 14.40 -55.56
C SER A 10 4.34 15.00 -54.28
N PRO A 11 4.93 16.21 -54.35
CA PRO A 11 5.41 16.92 -53.16
C PRO A 11 4.33 17.08 -52.08
N GLY A 12 3.06 17.26 -52.48
CA GLY A 12 1.93 17.35 -51.57
C GLY A 12 1.64 16.05 -50.82
N THR A 13 1.77 14.91 -51.50
CA THR A 13 1.59 13.58 -50.89
C THR A 13 2.68 13.30 -49.85
N LEU A 14 3.94 13.67 -50.14
CA LEU A 14 5.03 13.55 -49.16
C LEU A 14 4.78 14.46 -47.93
N GLY A 15 4.35 15.70 -48.15
CA GLY A 15 4.01 16.63 -47.07
C GLY A 15 2.87 16.11 -46.19
N GLN A 16 1.80 15.59 -46.79
CA GLN A 16 0.68 14.97 -46.08
C GLN A 16 1.13 13.76 -45.26
N PHE A 17 1.93 12.87 -45.84
CA PHE A 17 2.45 11.70 -45.13
C PHE A 17 3.26 12.09 -43.89
N LEU A 18 4.18 13.07 -44.02
CA LEU A 18 4.98 13.54 -42.89
C LEU A 18 4.11 14.20 -41.81
N LEU A 19 3.15 15.04 -42.21
CA LEU A 19 2.22 15.69 -41.29
C LEU A 19 1.40 14.66 -40.50
N TYR A 20 0.82 13.69 -41.19
CA TYR A 20 0.06 12.62 -40.55
C TYR A 20 0.93 11.71 -39.68
N SER A 21 2.18 11.47 -40.08
CA SER A 21 3.14 10.71 -39.26
C SER A 21 3.44 11.42 -37.95
N VAL A 22 3.62 12.75 -37.97
CA VAL A 22 3.81 13.56 -36.75
C VAL A 22 2.56 13.51 -35.85
N PHE A 23 1.36 13.64 -36.42
CA PHE A 23 0.12 13.53 -35.66
C PHE A 23 -0.06 12.14 -35.03
N ALA A 24 0.21 11.08 -35.79
CA ALA A 24 0.13 9.71 -35.30
C ALA A 24 1.14 9.46 -34.16
N ALA A 25 2.38 9.93 -34.33
CA ALA A 25 3.41 9.83 -33.30
C ALA A 25 3.01 10.58 -32.02
N GLY A 26 2.47 11.80 -32.15
CA GLY A 26 1.98 12.57 -31.00
C GLY A 26 0.81 11.91 -30.27
N ALA A 27 -0.15 11.36 -31.02
CA ALA A 27 -1.29 10.63 -30.45
C ALA A 27 -0.85 9.36 -29.70
N LEU A 28 0.11 8.60 -30.26
CA LEU A 28 0.70 7.44 -29.59
C LEU A 28 1.47 7.82 -28.32
N GLY A 29 2.17 8.96 -28.34
CA GLY A 29 2.83 9.52 -27.16
C GLY A 29 1.84 9.81 -26.04
N ALA A 30 0.79 10.59 -26.34
CA ALA A 30 -0.25 10.93 -25.36
C ALA A 30 -0.97 9.68 -24.81
N LEU A 31 -1.26 8.69 -25.65
CA LEU A 31 -1.85 7.42 -25.19
C LEU A 31 -0.93 6.67 -24.23
N SER A 32 0.39 6.69 -24.50
CA SER A 32 1.40 6.04 -23.66
C SER A 32 1.51 6.73 -22.28
N GLU A 33 1.41 8.05 -22.24
CA GLU A 33 1.37 8.82 -20.98
C GLU A 33 0.15 8.45 -20.15
N VAL A 34 -1.06 8.48 -20.74
CA VAL A 34 -2.31 8.08 -20.06
C VAL A 34 -2.24 6.64 -19.56
N TRP A 35 -1.65 5.73 -20.34
CA TRP A 35 -1.46 4.35 -19.92
C TRP A 35 -0.54 4.25 -18.70
N GLY A 36 0.54 5.04 -18.67
CA GLY A 36 1.45 5.13 -17.52
C GLY A 36 0.75 5.63 -16.26
N GLU A 37 -0.05 6.70 -16.38
CA GLU A 37 -0.85 7.23 -15.26
C GLU A 37 -1.86 6.22 -14.74
N LEU A 38 -2.56 5.52 -15.65
CA LEU A 38 -3.53 4.49 -15.28
C LEU A 38 -2.86 3.32 -14.56
N ALA A 39 -1.71 2.86 -15.03
CA ALA A 39 -0.95 1.78 -14.39
C ALA A 39 -0.48 2.19 -12.98
N GLN A 40 0.00 3.43 -12.82
CA GLN A 40 0.38 3.97 -11.52
C GLN A 40 -0.82 4.04 -10.57
N ALA A 41 -1.95 4.57 -11.04
CA ALA A 41 -3.17 4.68 -10.26
C ALA A 41 -3.70 3.30 -9.84
N ALA A 42 -3.68 2.32 -10.74
CA ALA A 42 -4.08 0.95 -10.45
C ALA A 42 -3.20 0.31 -9.36
N GLY A 43 -1.88 0.45 -9.45
CA GLY A 43 -0.96 -0.06 -8.42
C GLY A 43 -1.14 0.61 -7.06
N ALA A 44 -1.42 1.93 -7.04
CA ALA A 44 -1.74 2.62 -5.79
C ALA A 44 -3.06 2.14 -5.18
N ALA A 45 -4.09 1.93 -6.00
CA ALA A 45 -5.39 1.42 -5.57
C ALA A 45 -5.32 -0.03 -5.05
N GLU A 46 -4.47 -0.86 -5.65
CA GLU A 46 -4.17 -2.22 -5.17
C GLU A 46 -3.61 -2.17 -3.75
N ARG A 47 -2.58 -1.34 -3.50
CA ARG A 47 -1.99 -1.20 -2.16
C ARG A 47 -2.99 -0.70 -1.11
N LEU A 48 -3.88 0.23 -1.48
CA LEU A 48 -4.95 0.67 -0.58
C LEU A 48 -5.92 -0.46 -0.27
N THR A 49 -6.25 -1.27 -1.26
CA THR A 49 -7.17 -2.41 -1.11
C THR A 49 -6.56 -3.49 -0.21
N GLU A 50 -5.25 -3.77 -0.34
CA GLU A 50 -4.53 -4.65 0.57
C GLU A 50 -4.63 -4.18 2.02
N ILE A 51 -4.38 -2.89 2.27
CA ILE A 51 -4.46 -2.30 3.62
C ILE A 51 -5.89 -2.39 4.17
N LEU A 52 -6.90 -2.11 3.34
CA LEU A 52 -8.31 -2.20 3.75
C LEU A 52 -8.76 -3.64 4.04
N ALA A 53 -8.14 -4.63 3.39
CA ALA A 53 -8.42 -6.04 3.59
C ALA A 53 -7.62 -6.65 4.75
N GLU A 54 -6.64 -5.93 5.31
CA GLU A 54 -5.79 -6.46 6.36
C GLU A 54 -6.58 -6.67 7.66
N THR A 55 -6.42 -7.86 8.25
CA THR A 55 -7.09 -8.24 9.48
C THR A 55 -6.12 -8.10 10.66
N PRO A 56 -6.44 -7.33 11.71
CA PRO A 56 -5.54 -7.15 12.84
C PRO A 56 -5.36 -8.46 13.62
N ALA A 57 -4.15 -8.68 14.14
CA ALA A 57 -3.84 -9.86 14.95
C ALA A 57 -4.63 -9.90 16.27
N ILE A 58 -4.96 -8.72 16.83
CA ILE A 58 -5.78 -8.58 18.03
C ILE A 58 -7.12 -8.01 17.60
N GLN A 59 -8.18 -8.81 17.68
CA GLN A 59 -9.54 -8.43 17.34
C GLN A 59 -10.40 -8.33 18.59
N ALA A 60 -11.41 -7.46 18.55
CA ALA A 60 -12.45 -7.48 19.55
C ALA A 60 -13.18 -8.85 19.52
N PRO A 61 -13.48 -9.45 20.68
CA PRO A 61 -14.24 -10.69 20.73
C PRO A 61 -15.65 -10.47 20.17
N ALA A 62 -16.23 -11.49 19.52
CA ALA A 62 -17.56 -11.42 18.93
C ALA A 62 -18.67 -11.11 19.95
N ASP A 63 -18.50 -11.56 21.19
CA ASP A 63 -19.35 -11.24 22.33
C ASP A 63 -18.49 -10.62 23.44
N PRO A 64 -18.37 -9.27 23.49
CA PRO A 64 -17.56 -8.60 24.49
C PRO A 64 -18.20 -8.71 25.87
N LYS A 65 -17.46 -9.26 26.82
CA LYS A 65 -17.90 -9.33 28.21
C LYS A 65 -17.83 -7.94 28.84
N PRO A 66 -18.91 -7.45 29.48
CA PRO A 66 -18.87 -6.18 30.18
C PRO A 66 -17.90 -6.27 31.36
N LEU A 67 -17.19 -5.17 31.61
CA LEU A 67 -16.36 -5.05 32.81
C LEU A 67 -17.25 -5.10 34.06
N PRO A 68 -16.77 -5.68 35.18
CA PRO A 68 -17.48 -5.63 36.45
C PRO A 68 -17.74 -4.18 36.86
N ALA A 69 -18.94 -3.90 37.43
CA ALA A 69 -19.31 -2.56 37.87
C ALA A 69 -18.35 -1.96 38.92
N ALA A 70 -17.66 -2.81 39.69
CA ALA A 70 -16.58 -2.43 40.58
C ALA A 70 -15.35 -3.29 40.31
N ALA A 71 -14.33 -2.71 39.68
CA ALA A 71 -13.04 -3.37 39.50
C ALA A 71 -12.30 -3.42 40.84
N LYS A 72 -11.78 -4.60 41.21
CA LYS A 72 -11.02 -4.78 42.46
C LYS A 72 -9.64 -4.09 42.43
N GLY A 73 -9.12 -3.78 41.25
CA GLY A 73 -7.83 -3.09 41.08
C GLY A 73 -6.58 -3.94 41.36
N ALA A 74 -6.73 -5.26 41.55
CA ALA A 74 -5.60 -6.19 41.65
C ALA A 74 -5.10 -6.56 40.24
N ILE A 75 -3.79 -6.53 40.05
CA ILE A 75 -3.13 -6.90 38.78
C ILE A 75 -2.13 -8.03 39.08
N ILE A 76 -2.02 -9.00 38.17
CA ILE A 76 -1.05 -10.09 38.28
C ILE A 76 -0.34 -10.23 36.94
N PHE A 77 0.99 -10.16 36.98
CA PHE A 77 1.85 -10.68 35.92
C PHE A 77 2.24 -12.10 36.32
N ASP A 78 2.03 -13.05 35.42
CA ASP A 78 2.26 -14.48 35.63
C ASP A 78 3.00 -15.04 34.41
N ASP A 79 4.30 -15.30 34.60
CA ASP A 79 5.26 -15.81 33.63
C ASP A 79 5.20 -15.08 32.27
N VAL A 80 5.13 -13.75 32.33
CA VAL A 80 4.94 -12.92 31.14
C VAL A 80 6.28 -12.71 30.42
N SER A 81 6.35 -13.20 29.18
CA SER A 81 7.44 -12.93 28.26
C SER A 81 6.96 -12.13 27.04
N PHE A 82 7.70 -11.07 26.66
CA PHE A 82 7.36 -10.18 25.56
C PHE A 82 8.58 -9.78 24.74
N SER A 83 8.46 -9.94 23.42
CA SER A 83 9.38 -9.40 22.41
C SER A 83 8.62 -8.48 21.46
N TYR A 84 9.22 -7.36 21.10
CA TYR A 84 8.65 -6.52 20.04
C TYR A 84 8.69 -7.27 18.69
N PRO A 85 7.64 -7.18 17.85
CA PRO A 85 7.60 -7.88 16.56
C PRO A 85 8.78 -7.55 15.63
N ALA A 86 9.30 -6.32 15.71
CA ALA A 86 10.46 -5.89 14.93
C ALA A 86 11.80 -6.52 15.36
N ARG A 87 11.87 -7.14 16.55
CA ARG A 87 13.07 -7.79 17.11
C ARG A 87 12.67 -9.03 17.93
N PRO A 88 12.17 -10.09 17.27
CA PRO A 88 11.59 -11.25 17.96
C PRO A 88 12.63 -12.00 18.81
N ASP A 89 13.89 -12.04 18.35
CA ASP A 89 14.99 -12.77 19.01
C ASP A 89 15.47 -12.13 20.32
N ARG A 90 14.97 -10.94 20.66
CA ARG A 90 15.37 -10.22 21.86
C ARG A 90 14.14 -9.88 22.70
N ALA A 91 13.94 -10.65 23.77
CA ALA A 91 12.94 -10.35 24.77
C ALA A 91 13.21 -8.97 25.40
N ALA A 92 12.18 -8.13 25.41
CA ALA A 92 12.16 -6.87 26.15
C ALA A 92 11.74 -7.09 27.60
N VAL A 93 10.84 -8.04 27.82
CA VAL A 93 10.42 -8.51 29.14
C VAL A 93 10.59 -10.03 29.16
N PRO A 94 11.61 -10.57 29.82
CA PRO A 94 11.75 -12.01 30.00
C PRO A 94 11.15 -12.45 31.35
N ASP A 95 10.23 -13.42 31.30
CA ASP A 95 9.72 -14.22 32.43
C ASP A 95 9.35 -13.40 33.68
N LEU A 96 8.50 -12.39 33.48
CA LEU A 96 8.10 -11.44 34.52
C LEU A 96 6.88 -11.93 35.30
N SER A 97 7.04 -12.10 36.62
CA SER A 97 5.98 -12.57 37.52
C SER A 97 5.94 -11.72 38.79
N PHE A 98 4.87 -10.95 38.98
CA PHE A 98 4.58 -10.25 40.23
C PHE A 98 3.11 -9.81 40.36
N PRO A 99 2.56 -9.78 41.57
CA PRO A 99 1.26 -9.18 41.85
C PRO A 99 1.38 -7.69 42.21
N VAL A 100 0.33 -6.93 41.91
CA VAL A 100 0.09 -5.56 42.40
C VAL A 100 -1.23 -5.54 43.16
N LYS A 101 -1.20 -5.16 44.45
CA LYS A 101 -2.40 -5.13 45.26
C LYS A 101 -3.19 -3.84 45.01
N PRO A 102 -4.49 -3.83 45.30
CA PRO A 102 -5.30 -2.62 45.16
C PRO A 102 -4.74 -1.47 46.02
N GLY A 103 -4.45 -0.34 45.40
CA GLY A 103 -3.90 0.86 46.06
C GLY A 103 -2.37 0.91 46.16
N ASP A 104 -1.67 -0.14 45.73
CA ASP A 104 -0.20 -0.13 45.67
C ASP A 104 0.30 0.75 44.52
N THR A 105 1.48 1.33 44.71
CA THR A 105 2.30 1.91 43.63
C THR A 105 3.60 1.11 43.56
N VAL A 106 3.95 0.66 42.36
CA VAL A 106 5.11 -0.20 42.08
C VAL A 106 6.29 0.63 41.59
#